data_AF-A0A4Z1IUM8-F1
#
_entry.id   AF-A0A4Z1IUM8-F1
#
_cell.length_a   1.000
_cell.length_b   1.000
_cell.length_c   1.000
_cell.angle_alpha   90.00
_cell.angle_beta   90.00
_cell.angle_gamma   90.00
#
_symmetry.space_group_name_H-M   'P 1'
#
loop_
_entity.id
_entity.type
_entity.pdbx_description
1 polymer ?
#
loop_
_entity_poly.entity_id
_entity_poly.type
_entity_poly.pdbx_seq_one_letter_code
_entity_poly.pdbx_strand_id
1 'polypeptide(L)'
;MLLEWMMGGEFKVFDENPMTTDFQPVEEALLGPEGPFQQAWDSWSSTISETTPMDDIWRAFGDDTNPSVLVNAESVFNGIKLQVWQGNNPMSDSTWATRNFDDTSEGTGSLAVQRGMSTVRAATAIFNYLNSQVVNENMATVLNNIHDIFSNFDDAINEDRADDDEINTARLFREFIFYALFKRLEGVQQWAERRLRAMIAEWETELSRPTSSARAIEISNILVQLRGLLSTVEDVILIDTSRFNFEIPDLPSK
;
A
#
# COMPACT_ATOMS: atom_id res chain seq x y z
N MET A 1 2.14 13.76 -0.38
CA MET A 1 2.56 12.54 -1.12
C MET A 1 1.93 12.47 -2.50
N LEU A 2 0.59 12.43 -2.66
CA LEU A 2 -0.03 12.36 -3.99
C LEU A 2 0.24 13.61 -4.84
N LEU A 3 -0.06 14.81 -4.32
CA LEU A 3 0.24 16.05 -5.04
C LEU A 3 1.75 16.28 -5.23
N GLU A 4 2.56 15.87 -4.25
CA GLU A 4 4.03 15.90 -4.37
C GLU A 4 4.53 14.99 -5.50
N TRP A 5 3.91 13.82 -5.69
CA TRP A 5 4.18 12.95 -6.83
C TRP A 5 3.79 13.62 -8.15
N MET A 6 2.60 14.21 -8.23
CA MET A 6 2.14 14.89 -9.44
C MET A 6 3.02 16.08 -9.81
N MET A 7 3.51 16.84 -8.83
CA MET A 7 4.38 18.00 -9.07
C MET A 7 5.86 17.64 -9.24
N GLY A 8 6.31 16.53 -8.66
CA GLY A 8 7.72 16.14 -8.66
C GLY A 8 8.07 15.09 -9.71
N GLY A 9 7.11 14.28 -10.16
CA GLY A 9 7.31 13.19 -11.12
C GLY A 9 8.21 12.05 -10.64
N GLU A 10 8.70 12.10 -9.40
CA GLU A 10 9.61 11.10 -8.84
C GLU A 10 9.15 10.63 -7.47
N PHE A 11 9.35 9.33 -7.23
CA PHE A 11 9.08 8.71 -5.94
C PHE A 11 10.20 7.78 -5.53
N LYS A 12 10.73 7.97 -4.32
CA LYS A 12 11.69 7.03 -3.73
C LYS A 12 10.94 5.82 -3.19
N VAL A 13 11.10 4.69 -3.86
CA VAL A 13 10.77 3.38 -3.31
C VAL A 13 11.87 3.00 -2.31
N PHE A 14 11.50 2.37 -1.19
CA PHE A 14 12.48 1.89 -0.22
C PHE A 14 13.32 0.78 -0.88
N ASP A 15 14.65 0.91 -0.86
CA ASP A 15 15.64 -0.05 -1.39
C ASP A 15 15.71 -0.23 -2.94
N GLU A 16 15.01 0.59 -3.73
CA GLU A 16 15.06 0.51 -5.20
C GLU A 16 15.35 1.87 -5.87
N ASN A 17 15.57 1.85 -7.19
CA ASN A 17 15.69 3.06 -7.98
C ASN A 17 14.43 3.92 -7.82
N PRO A 18 14.56 5.26 -7.79
CA PRO A 18 13.40 6.13 -7.77
C PRO A 18 12.52 5.81 -8.98
N MET A 19 11.22 5.64 -8.75
CA MET A 19 10.25 5.53 -9.84
C MET A 19 9.96 6.91 -10.38
N THR A 20 10.01 7.03 -11.69
CA THR A 20 9.79 8.26 -12.44
C THR A 20 8.59 8.08 -13.36
N THR A 21 7.82 9.14 -13.55
CA THR A 21 6.72 9.18 -14.52
C THR A 21 7.23 9.54 -15.92
N ASP A 22 6.59 9.02 -16.97
CA ASP A 22 6.76 9.51 -18.35
C ASP A 22 5.90 10.79 -18.60
N PHE A 23 5.02 11.09 -17.63
CA PHE A 23 4.34 12.35 -17.31
C PHE A 23 5.23 13.60 -17.32
N GLN A 24 4.82 14.71 -17.96
CA GLN A 24 5.26 16.02 -17.48
C GLN A 24 4.72 16.24 -16.07
N PRO A 25 5.57 16.58 -15.08
CA PRO A 25 5.10 16.97 -13.76
C PRO A 25 4.19 18.20 -13.86
N VAL A 26 3.15 18.24 -13.01
CA VAL A 26 2.17 19.30 -13.01
C VAL A 26 2.71 20.50 -12.23
N GLU A 27 2.57 21.69 -12.80
CA GLU A 27 3.08 22.91 -12.19
C GLU A 27 2.44 23.19 -10.83
N GLU A 28 3.24 23.68 -9.86
CA GLU A 28 2.76 24.11 -8.55
C GLU A 28 1.71 25.22 -8.65
N ALA A 29 1.77 26.05 -9.70
CA ALA A 29 0.77 27.08 -9.98
C ALA A 29 -0.64 26.49 -10.18
N LEU A 30 -0.75 25.21 -10.52
CA LEU A 30 -2.03 24.53 -10.74
C LEU A 30 -2.53 23.79 -9.50
N LEU A 31 -1.64 23.07 -8.80
CA LEU A 31 -1.99 22.18 -7.68
C LEU A 31 -1.72 22.78 -6.29
N GLY A 32 -0.87 23.80 -6.22
CA GLY A 32 -0.42 24.43 -4.99
C GLY A 32 -1.51 25.26 -4.30
N PRO A 33 -1.22 25.85 -3.13
CA PRO A 33 -2.21 26.50 -2.26
C PRO A 33 -3.08 27.58 -2.93
N GLU A 34 -2.51 28.26 -3.93
CA GLU A 34 -3.18 29.34 -4.67
C GLU A 34 -3.68 28.89 -6.05
N GLY A 35 -3.46 27.63 -6.42
CA GLY A 35 -3.80 27.09 -7.73
C GLY A 35 -5.29 26.76 -7.87
N PRO A 36 -5.79 26.63 -9.12
CA PRO A 36 -7.17 26.22 -9.41
C PRO A 36 -7.63 24.97 -8.65
N PHE A 37 -6.72 24.03 -8.37
CA PHE A 37 -7.04 22.80 -7.62
C PHE A 37 -7.53 23.04 -6.18
N GLN A 38 -7.18 24.19 -5.60
CA GLN A 38 -7.57 24.61 -4.25
C GLN A 38 -8.67 25.68 -4.26
N GLN A 39 -9.17 26.05 -5.44
CA GLN A 39 -10.22 27.06 -5.62
C GLN A 39 -11.53 26.42 -6.08
N ALA A 40 -12.65 27.09 -5.81
CA ALA A 40 -13.97 26.61 -6.19
C ALA A 40 -14.06 26.44 -7.72
N TRP A 41 -14.71 25.38 -8.19
CA TRP A 41 -14.81 25.09 -9.62
C TRP A 41 -15.37 26.28 -10.42
N ASP A 42 -16.37 26.97 -9.88
CA ASP A 42 -17.04 28.09 -10.55
C ASP A 42 -16.20 29.38 -10.62
N SER A 43 -15.05 29.45 -9.95
CA SER A 43 -14.19 30.63 -9.97
C SER A 43 -13.20 30.65 -11.13
N TRP A 44 -12.96 29.50 -11.77
CA TRP A 44 -11.95 29.35 -12.83
C TRP A 44 -12.34 28.38 -13.95
N SER A 45 -13.37 27.55 -13.77
CA SER A 45 -13.87 26.61 -14.79
C SER A 45 -15.33 26.88 -15.16
N SER A 46 -15.83 26.21 -16.19
CA SER A 46 -17.26 26.24 -16.57
C SER A 46 -18.16 25.38 -15.68
N THR A 47 -17.58 24.58 -14.76
CA THR A 47 -18.31 23.75 -13.81
C THR A 47 -18.97 24.60 -12.72
N ILE A 48 -20.30 24.55 -12.63
CA ILE A 48 -21.07 25.31 -11.64
C ILE A 48 -21.07 24.55 -10.30
N SER A 49 -20.03 24.74 -9.50
CA SER A 49 -19.92 24.23 -8.14
C SER A 49 -19.10 25.18 -7.25
N GLU A 50 -19.59 25.43 -6.04
CA GLU A 50 -18.88 26.20 -5.00
C GLU A 50 -17.80 25.37 -4.27
N THR A 51 -17.69 24.06 -4.58
CA THR A 51 -16.65 23.18 -4.03
C THR A 51 -15.35 23.26 -4.81
N THR A 52 -14.24 22.92 -4.16
CA THR A 52 -12.94 22.78 -4.83
C THR A 52 -12.73 21.32 -5.27
N PRO A 53 -11.85 21.05 -6.27
CA PRO A 53 -11.42 19.68 -6.59
C PRO A 53 -10.89 18.93 -5.36
N MET A 54 -10.16 19.61 -4.48
CA MET A 54 -9.67 19.04 -3.23
C MET A 54 -10.80 18.69 -2.25
N ASP A 55 -11.82 19.52 -2.11
CA ASP A 55 -12.99 19.23 -1.26
C ASP A 55 -13.75 18.00 -1.77
N ASP A 56 -13.86 17.85 -3.09
CA ASP A 56 -14.51 16.71 -3.71
C ASP A 56 -13.72 15.41 -3.46
N ILE A 57 -12.38 15.47 -3.46
CA ILE A 57 -11.51 14.34 -3.07
C ILE A 57 -11.71 13.98 -1.59
N TRP A 58 -11.74 14.98 -0.70
CA TRP A 58 -11.99 14.73 0.72
C TRP A 58 -13.36 14.09 0.96
N ARG A 59 -14.39 14.56 0.25
CA ARG A 59 -15.72 13.96 0.28
C ARG A 59 -15.72 12.52 -0.24
N ALA A 60 -14.92 12.22 -1.27
CA ALA A 60 -14.75 10.87 -1.80
C ALA A 60 -14.14 9.92 -0.75
N PHE A 61 -13.19 10.37 0.07
CA PHE A 61 -12.64 9.58 1.18
C PHE A 61 -13.66 9.30 2.31
N GLY A 62 -14.74 10.08 2.37
CA GLY A 62 -15.80 9.97 3.37
C GLY A 62 -15.84 11.20 4.30
N ASP A 63 -17.03 11.76 4.43
CA ASP A 63 -17.35 12.86 5.35
C ASP A 63 -18.62 12.53 6.16
N ASP A 64 -19.15 13.49 6.93
CA ASP A 64 -20.38 13.32 7.69
C ASP A 64 -21.60 12.95 6.81
N THR A 65 -21.52 13.20 5.50
CA THR A 65 -22.57 12.90 4.50
C THR A 65 -22.33 11.59 3.75
N ASN A 66 -21.11 11.04 3.79
CA ASN A 66 -20.71 9.74 3.23
C ASN A 66 -19.96 8.86 4.25
N PRO A 67 -20.58 8.52 5.40
CA PRO A 67 -19.91 7.84 6.51
C PRO A 67 -19.58 6.36 6.25
N SER A 68 -20.11 5.78 5.16
CA SER A 68 -20.06 4.34 4.86
C SER A 68 -18.83 3.91 4.06
N VAL A 69 -17.99 4.83 3.58
CA VAL A 69 -17.00 4.52 2.54
C VAL A 69 -15.64 4.11 3.13
N LEU A 70 -15.17 4.74 4.21
CA LEU A 70 -14.01 4.28 5.00
C LEU A 70 -14.31 4.33 6.49
N VAL A 71 -15.11 3.37 6.98
CA VAL A 71 -15.34 3.19 8.42
C VAL A 71 -14.00 2.99 9.12
N ASN A 72 -13.77 3.78 10.19
CA ASN A 72 -12.66 3.69 11.13
C ASN A 72 -12.30 2.22 11.43
N ALA A 73 -11.27 1.71 10.77
CA ALA A 73 -10.71 0.42 11.15
C ALA A 73 -10.10 0.56 12.55
N GLU A 74 -10.38 -0.41 13.41
CA GLU A 74 -10.01 -0.43 14.82
C GLU A 74 -8.55 -0.02 15.07
N SER A 75 -8.27 0.61 16.21
CA SER A 75 -7.02 1.33 16.51
C SER A 75 -5.70 0.55 16.28
N VAL A 76 -5.73 -0.79 16.35
CA VAL A 76 -4.57 -1.66 16.05
C VAL A 76 -4.32 -1.76 14.54
N PHE A 77 -5.37 -1.75 13.72
CA PHE A 77 -5.28 -1.71 12.26
C PHE A 77 -4.74 -0.36 11.77
N ASN A 78 -5.08 0.75 12.42
CA ASN A 78 -4.60 2.08 12.00
C ASN A 78 -3.08 2.24 12.12
N GLY A 79 -2.45 1.60 13.11
CA GLY A 79 -0.99 1.64 13.27
C GLY A 79 -0.24 0.92 12.14
N ILE A 80 -0.67 -0.28 11.78
CA ILE A 80 -0.05 -1.05 10.68
C ILE A 80 -0.44 -0.47 9.32
N LYS A 81 -1.70 0.01 9.16
CA LYS A 81 -2.11 0.80 8.00
C LYS A 81 -1.18 1.99 7.84
N LEU A 82 -0.98 2.84 8.85
CA LEU A 82 -0.10 4.00 8.75
C LEU A 82 1.32 3.63 8.33
N GLN A 83 1.89 2.55 8.86
CA GLN A 83 3.23 2.09 8.43
C GLN A 83 3.23 1.64 6.97
N VAL A 84 2.24 0.86 6.54
CA VAL A 84 2.14 0.37 5.15
C VAL A 84 1.83 1.52 4.17
N TRP A 85 0.95 2.46 4.54
CA TRP A 85 0.69 3.70 3.78
C TRP A 85 1.92 4.60 3.70
N GLN A 86 2.77 4.62 4.75
CA GLN A 86 4.06 5.32 4.76
C GLN A 86 5.16 4.55 4.01
N GLY A 87 4.91 3.33 3.54
CA GLY A 87 5.90 2.50 2.84
C GLY A 87 6.93 1.84 3.78
N ASN A 88 6.63 1.73 5.06
CA ASN A 88 7.48 1.07 6.04
C ASN A 88 7.10 -0.40 6.20
N ASN A 89 8.11 -1.22 6.49
CA ASN A 89 7.88 -2.60 6.91
C ASN A 89 6.94 -2.64 8.14
N PRO A 90 6.03 -3.63 8.24
CA PRO A 90 5.13 -3.76 9.40
C PRO A 90 5.88 -3.81 10.74
N MET A 91 7.12 -4.29 10.73
CA MET A 91 8.05 -4.24 11.85
C MET A 91 9.48 -4.02 11.34
N SER A 92 10.21 -3.12 11.98
CA SER A 92 11.62 -2.88 11.67
C SER A 92 12.49 -4.09 12.02
N ASP A 93 13.62 -4.20 11.32
CA ASP A 93 14.59 -5.27 11.58
C ASP A 93 15.16 -5.23 12.99
N SER A 94 15.39 -4.03 13.52
CA SER A 94 15.83 -3.83 14.91
C SER A 94 14.80 -4.30 15.93
N THR A 95 13.51 -4.06 15.68
CA THR A 95 12.43 -4.51 16.56
C THR A 95 12.30 -6.02 16.52
N TRP A 96 12.37 -6.62 15.32
CA TRP A 96 12.36 -8.08 15.16
C TRP A 96 13.48 -8.75 15.96
N ALA A 97 14.71 -8.26 15.81
CA ALA A 97 15.87 -8.76 16.53
C ALA A 97 15.73 -8.57 18.06
N THR A 98 15.27 -7.40 18.51
CA THR A 98 15.05 -7.13 19.94
C THR A 98 14.00 -8.05 20.55
N ARG A 99 13.00 -8.46 19.76
CA ARG A 99 11.95 -9.42 20.18
C ARG A 99 12.40 -10.88 20.12
N ASN A 100 13.59 -11.14 19.58
CA ASN A 100 14.23 -12.45 19.49
C ASN A 100 13.35 -13.51 18.84
N PHE A 101 12.64 -13.16 17.77
CA PHE A 101 11.71 -14.10 17.10
C PHE A 101 12.40 -15.25 16.37
N ASP A 102 13.70 -15.10 16.09
CA ASP A 102 14.52 -16.12 15.44
C ASP A 102 15.16 -17.09 16.46
N ASP A 103 14.80 -17.01 17.75
CA ASP A 103 15.28 -17.92 18.79
C ASP A 103 14.83 -19.37 18.55
N THR A 104 15.78 -20.30 18.61
CA THR A 104 15.57 -21.74 18.42
C THR A 104 15.88 -22.56 19.67
N SER A 105 16.09 -21.93 20.83
CA SER A 105 16.41 -22.62 22.08
C SER A 105 15.25 -23.48 22.61
N GLU A 106 15.58 -24.54 23.35
CA GLU A 106 14.62 -25.55 23.85
C GLU A 106 13.62 -25.01 24.90
N GLY A 107 13.91 -23.85 25.51
CA GLY A 107 13.03 -23.22 26.51
C GLY A 107 12.16 -22.09 25.99
N THR A 108 12.67 -21.27 25.06
CA THR A 108 11.99 -20.03 24.62
C THR A 108 11.69 -19.99 23.13
N GLY A 109 12.38 -20.82 22.31
CA GLY A 109 12.27 -20.75 20.86
C GLY A 109 10.86 -21.03 20.33
N SER A 110 10.16 -22.00 20.91
CA SER A 110 8.80 -22.36 20.46
C SER A 110 7.78 -21.23 20.71
N LEU A 111 7.97 -20.45 21.76
CA LEU A 111 7.17 -19.25 22.02
C LEU A 111 7.61 -18.08 21.12
N ALA A 112 8.91 -17.93 20.88
CA ALA A 112 9.46 -16.89 20.01
C ALA A 112 8.94 -17.03 18.58
N VAL A 113 9.03 -18.23 17.99
CA VAL A 113 8.54 -18.50 16.64
C VAL A 113 7.03 -18.33 16.52
N GLN A 114 6.26 -18.70 17.54
CA GLN A 114 4.81 -18.47 17.55
C GLN A 114 4.46 -16.98 17.52
N ARG A 115 5.21 -16.15 18.26
CA ARG A 115 5.04 -14.69 18.25
C ARG A 115 5.47 -14.08 16.91
N GLY A 116 6.56 -14.56 16.32
CA GLY A 116 6.99 -14.18 14.97
C GLY A 116 5.92 -14.51 13.92
N MET A 117 5.43 -15.76 13.90
CA MET A 117 4.34 -16.20 13.02
C MET A 117 3.06 -15.37 13.24
N SER A 118 2.69 -15.07 14.49
CA SER A 118 1.52 -14.24 14.79
C SER A 118 1.66 -12.82 14.25
N THR A 119 2.87 -12.26 14.27
CA THR A 119 3.16 -10.93 13.72
C THR A 119 2.99 -10.94 12.19
N VAL A 120 3.52 -11.96 11.52
CA VAL A 120 3.34 -12.13 10.07
C VAL A 120 1.87 -12.33 9.70
N ARG A 121 1.14 -13.16 10.45
CA ARG A 121 -0.32 -13.35 10.25
C ARG A 121 -1.11 -12.06 10.41
N ALA A 122 -0.75 -11.22 11.38
CA ALA A 122 -1.40 -9.94 11.57
C ALA A 122 -1.15 -9.00 10.39
N ALA A 123 0.07 -8.98 9.84
CA ALA A 123 0.40 -8.22 8.65
C ALA A 123 -0.36 -8.74 7.41
N THR A 124 -0.48 -10.05 7.24
CA THR A 124 -1.19 -10.64 6.09
C THR A 124 -2.71 -10.52 6.18
N ALA A 125 -3.27 -10.53 7.40
CA ALA A 125 -4.71 -10.33 7.62
C ALA A 125 -5.22 -8.98 7.08
N ILE A 126 -4.35 -7.98 6.92
CA ILE A 126 -4.69 -6.70 6.31
C ILE A 126 -5.11 -6.88 4.85
N PHE A 127 -4.44 -7.76 4.10
CA PHE A 127 -4.78 -8.00 2.69
C PHE A 127 -6.11 -8.74 2.56
N ASN A 128 -6.37 -9.71 3.44
CA ASN A 128 -7.70 -10.34 3.52
C ASN A 128 -8.80 -9.32 3.83
N TYR A 129 -8.52 -8.35 4.70
CA TYR A 129 -9.44 -7.26 4.99
C TYR A 129 -9.64 -6.35 3.76
N LEU A 130 -8.56 -5.90 3.11
CA LEU A 130 -8.60 -5.03 1.92
C LEU A 130 -9.29 -5.71 0.72
N ASN A 131 -9.15 -7.02 0.60
CA ASN A 131 -9.78 -7.83 -0.45
C ASN A 131 -11.17 -8.35 -0.05
N SER A 132 -11.64 -8.12 1.17
CA SER A 132 -13.00 -8.48 1.54
C SER A 132 -13.97 -7.68 0.67
N GLN A 133 -15.04 -8.31 0.22
CA GLN A 133 -15.93 -7.77 -0.80
C GLN A 133 -16.34 -6.31 -0.52
N VAL A 134 -16.86 -6.04 0.67
CA VAL A 134 -17.34 -4.69 1.07
C VAL A 134 -16.20 -3.67 1.09
N VAL A 135 -15.04 -4.03 1.63
CA VAL A 135 -13.90 -3.11 1.73
C VAL A 135 -13.31 -2.82 0.36
N ASN A 136 -13.19 -3.85 -0.50
CA ASN A 136 -12.69 -3.67 -1.85
C ASN A 136 -13.65 -2.85 -2.72
N GLU A 137 -14.95 -3.09 -2.63
CA GLU A 137 -15.99 -2.29 -3.30
C GLU A 137 -15.93 -0.83 -2.88
N ASN A 138 -15.80 -0.57 -1.57
CA ASN A 138 -15.62 0.78 -1.05
C ASN A 138 -14.33 1.43 -1.56
N MET A 139 -13.20 0.72 -1.47
CA MET A 139 -11.90 1.22 -1.94
C MET A 139 -11.95 1.55 -3.45
N ALA A 140 -12.54 0.67 -4.26
CA ALA A 140 -12.75 0.91 -5.68
C ALA A 140 -13.62 2.14 -5.93
N THR A 141 -14.71 2.30 -5.19
CA THR A 141 -15.58 3.48 -5.28
C THR A 141 -14.80 4.77 -5.00
N VAL A 142 -14.01 4.81 -3.92
CA VAL A 142 -13.18 5.98 -3.57
C VAL A 142 -12.18 6.29 -4.68
N LEU A 143 -11.40 5.29 -5.09
CA LEU A 143 -10.32 5.49 -6.04
C LEU A 143 -10.85 5.88 -7.43
N ASN A 144 -11.97 5.30 -7.86
CA ASN A 144 -12.63 5.69 -9.10
C ASN A 144 -13.15 7.13 -9.02
N ASN A 145 -13.80 7.52 -7.92
CA ASN A 145 -14.28 8.90 -7.75
C ASN A 145 -13.12 9.92 -7.77
N ILE A 146 -12.00 9.61 -7.10
CA ILE A 146 -10.81 10.48 -7.12
C ILE A 146 -10.24 10.57 -8.53
N HIS A 147 -10.14 9.45 -9.25
CA HIS A 147 -9.71 9.44 -10.64
C HIS A 147 -10.63 10.33 -11.50
N ASP A 148 -11.95 10.21 -11.36
CA ASP A 148 -12.92 11.02 -12.11
C ASP A 148 -12.81 12.51 -11.79
N ILE A 149 -12.53 12.88 -10.53
CA ILE A 149 -12.29 14.28 -10.14
C ILE A 149 -11.02 14.82 -10.83
N PHE A 150 -9.94 14.04 -10.88
CA PHE A 150 -8.74 14.42 -11.63
C PHE A 150 -9.00 14.48 -13.14
N SER A 151 -9.82 13.59 -13.71
CA SER A 151 -10.20 13.65 -15.12
C SER A 151 -10.98 14.93 -15.43
N ASN A 152 -11.95 15.30 -14.60
CA ASN A 152 -12.68 16.55 -14.75
C ASN A 152 -11.77 17.79 -14.60
N PHE A 153 -10.75 17.70 -13.73
CA PHE A 153 -9.76 18.76 -13.56
C PHE A 153 -8.88 18.91 -14.79
N ASP A 154 -8.39 17.79 -15.34
CA ASP A 154 -7.63 17.77 -16.59
C ASP A 154 -8.45 18.37 -17.74
N ASP A 155 -9.71 17.94 -17.91
CA ASP A 155 -10.62 18.46 -18.95
C ASP A 155 -10.83 19.98 -18.82
N ALA A 156 -11.03 20.48 -17.60
CA ALA A 156 -11.26 21.91 -17.35
C ALA A 156 -10.00 22.77 -17.57
N ILE A 157 -8.81 22.28 -17.24
CA ILE A 157 -7.55 23.02 -17.42
C ILE A 157 -7.07 22.94 -18.88
N ASN A 158 -7.30 21.82 -19.55
CA ASN A 158 -6.83 21.59 -20.90
C ASN A 158 -7.75 22.21 -21.97
N GLU A 159 -8.96 22.67 -21.64
CA GLU A 159 -9.92 23.28 -22.59
C GLU A 159 -9.27 24.36 -23.48
N ASP A 160 -8.35 25.16 -22.92
CA ASP A 160 -7.66 26.25 -23.61
C ASP A 160 -6.15 26.00 -23.85
N ARG A 161 -5.65 24.78 -23.58
CA ARG A 161 -4.22 24.43 -23.76
C ARG A 161 -3.97 23.79 -25.12
N ALA A 162 -2.72 23.89 -25.58
CA ALA A 162 -2.27 23.11 -26.73
C ALA A 162 -1.98 21.66 -26.29
N ASP A 163 -2.19 20.70 -27.20
CA ASP A 163 -2.02 19.26 -26.96
C ASP A 163 -0.65 18.88 -26.35
N ASP A 164 0.41 19.65 -26.65
CA ASP A 164 1.78 19.42 -26.15
C ASP A 164 2.04 19.96 -24.73
N ASP A 165 1.12 20.74 -24.18
CA ASP A 165 1.18 21.34 -22.83
C ASP A 165 0.02 20.86 -21.91
N GLU A 166 -0.67 19.79 -22.31
CA GLU A 166 -1.76 19.18 -21.54
C GLU A 166 -1.27 18.60 -20.21
N ILE A 167 -2.00 18.91 -19.14
CA ILE A 167 -1.81 18.22 -17.86
C ILE A 167 -2.53 16.87 -17.88
N ASN A 168 -2.00 15.92 -17.11
CA ASN A 168 -2.47 14.53 -17.10
C ASN A 168 -2.58 14.01 -15.65
N THR A 169 -3.23 14.78 -14.77
CA THR A 169 -3.35 14.46 -13.34
C THR A 169 -4.07 13.14 -13.10
N ALA A 170 -5.09 12.78 -13.90
CA ALA A 170 -5.78 11.49 -13.77
C ALA A 170 -4.85 10.30 -14.05
N ARG A 171 -3.98 10.43 -15.06
CA ARG A 171 -2.97 9.41 -15.39
C ARG A 171 -1.87 9.36 -14.33
N LEU A 172 -1.42 10.51 -13.82
CA LEU A 172 -0.45 10.58 -12.73
C LEU A 172 -1.02 9.98 -11.42
N PHE A 173 -2.31 10.16 -11.14
CA PHE A 173 -2.99 9.52 -10.02
C PHE A 173 -2.98 7.99 -10.17
N ARG A 174 -3.33 7.49 -11.35
CA ARG A 174 -3.28 6.06 -11.66
C ARG A 174 -1.87 5.48 -11.48
N GLU A 175 -0.84 6.15 -11.98
CA GLU A 175 0.55 5.75 -11.74
C GLU A 175 0.90 5.75 -10.26
N PHE A 176 0.47 6.76 -9.49
CA PHE A 176 0.66 6.76 -8.05
C PHE A 176 0.01 5.53 -7.39
N ILE A 177 -1.21 5.17 -7.77
CA ILE A 177 -1.91 4.01 -7.19
C ILE A 177 -1.16 2.71 -7.49
N PHE A 178 -0.77 2.46 -8.74
CA PHE A 178 -0.12 1.20 -9.10
C PHE A 178 1.36 1.14 -8.72
N TYR A 179 2.10 2.20 -8.98
CA TYR A 179 3.55 2.24 -8.80
C TYR A 179 3.94 2.67 -7.40
N ALA A 180 3.27 3.63 -6.76
CA ALA A 180 3.64 4.00 -5.40
C ALA A 180 2.87 3.17 -4.35
N LEU A 181 1.54 3.17 -4.42
CA LEU A 181 0.72 2.61 -3.34
C LEU A 181 0.71 1.07 -3.35
N PHE A 182 0.38 0.43 -4.47
CA PHE A 182 0.33 -1.03 -4.52
C PHE A 182 1.70 -1.68 -4.40
N LYS A 183 2.75 -1.10 -4.99
CA LYS A 183 4.11 -1.63 -4.76
C LYS A 183 4.53 -1.58 -3.29
N ARG A 184 4.15 -0.53 -2.55
CA ARG A 184 4.41 -0.47 -1.10
C ARG A 184 3.62 -1.51 -0.32
N LEU A 185 2.37 -1.75 -0.70
CA LEU A 185 1.54 -2.80 -0.15
C LEU A 185 2.14 -4.19 -0.44
N GLU A 186 2.57 -4.44 -1.68
CA GLU A 186 3.29 -5.67 -2.09
C GLU A 186 4.62 -5.83 -1.34
N GLY A 187 5.29 -4.75 -0.94
CA GLY A 187 6.50 -4.79 -0.10
C GLY A 187 6.29 -5.55 1.23
N VAL A 188 5.06 -5.60 1.75
CA VAL A 188 4.74 -6.41 2.94
C VAL A 188 4.90 -7.90 2.67
N GLN A 189 4.61 -8.37 1.45
CA GLN A 189 4.85 -9.75 1.05
C GLN A 189 6.33 -10.08 1.12
N GLN A 190 7.17 -9.26 0.48
CA GLN A 190 8.61 -9.45 0.47
C GLN A 190 9.18 -9.45 1.90
N TRP A 191 8.70 -8.55 2.76
CA TRP A 191 9.06 -8.53 4.17
C TRP A 191 8.66 -9.82 4.89
N ALA A 192 7.41 -10.28 4.73
CA ALA A 192 6.89 -11.47 5.38
C ALA A 192 7.62 -12.74 4.93
N GLU A 193 7.85 -12.89 3.62
CA GLU A 193 8.62 -13.99 3.05
C GLU A 193 10.06 -13.99 3.58
N ARG A 194 10.74 -12.83 3.57
CA ARG A 194 12.10 -12.70 4.12
C ARG A 194 12.17 -13.19 5.56
N ARG A 195 11.20 -12.80 6.40
CA ARG A 195 11.12 -13.20 7.81
C ARG A 195 10.85 -14.69 7.99
N LEU A 196 9.91 -15.25 7.24
CA LEU A 196 9.60 -16.67 7.32
C LEU A 196 10.76 -17.53 6.84
N ARG A 197 11.41 -17.16 5.73
CA ARG A 197 12.60 -17.87 5.22
C ARG A 197 13.76 -17.83 6.20
N ALA A 198 13.99 -16.68 6.86
CA ALA A 198 15.01 -16.56 7.90
C ALA A 198 14.72 -17.48 9.10
N MET A 199 13.50 -17.47 9.63
CA MET A 199 13.11 -18.38 10.73
C MET A 199 13.25 -19.85 10.31
N ILE A 200 12.82 -20.22 9.09
CA ILE A 200 12.97 -21.58 8.56
C ILE A 200 14.44 -22.01 8.57
N ALA A 201 15.34 -21.15 8.08
CA ALA A 201 16.77 -21.45 8.02
C ALA A 201 17.39 -21.68 9.42
N GLU A 202 17.00 -20.88 10.41
CA GLU A 202 17.46 -21.06 11.80
C GLU A 202 16.96 -22.38 12.40
N TRP A 203 15.69 -22.72 12.20
CA TRP A 203 15.11 -23.98 12.70
C TRP A 203 15.65 -25.22 11.96
N GLU A 204 15.93 -25.12 10.66
CA GLU A 204 16.62 -26.19 9.90
C GLU A 204 18.05 -26.39 10.41
N THR A 205 18.76 -25.31 10.71
CA THR A 205 20.09 -25.36 11.31
C THR A 205 20.04 -26.05 12.67
N GLU A 206 19.05 -25.74 13.51
CA GLU A 206 18.87 -26.40 14.80
C GLU A 206 18.51 -27.89 14.66
N LEU A 207 17.67 -28.26 13.68
CA LEU A 207 17.34 -29.67 13.40
C LEU A 207 18.56 -30.49 12.98
N SER A 208 19.54 -29.86 12.31
CA SER A 208 20.77 -30.53 11.87
C SER A 208 21.73 -30.87 13.03
N ARG A 209 21.51 -30.27 14.21
CA ARG A 209 22.35 -30.51 15.39
C ARG A 209 21.92 -31.79 16.12
N PRO A 210 22.84 -32.47 16.83
CA PRO A 210 22.49 -33.59 17.68
C PRO A 210 21.48 -33.16 18.75
N THR A 211 20.27 -33.71 18.70
CA THR A 211 19.19 -33.38 19.62
C THR A 211 18.38 -34.63 19.99
N SER A 212 17.53 -34.51 21.01
CA SER A 212 16.66 -35.61 21.41
C SER A 212 15.59 -35.87 20.34
N SER A 213 15.08 -37.10 20.25
CA SER A 213 13.99 -37.41 19.30
C SER A 213 12.74 -36.57 19.56
N ALA A 214 12.46 -36.24 20.83
CA ALA A 214 11.35 -35.37 21.19
C ALA A 214 11.53 -33.95 20.63
N ARG A 215 12.74 -33.39 20.77
CA ARG A 215 13.05 -32.06 20.25
C ARG A 215 13.08 -32.03 18.72
N ALA A 216 13.59 -33.07 18.06
CA ALA A 216 13.54 -33.18 16.61
C ALA A 216 12.10 -33.18 16.06
N ILE A 217 11.16 -33.86 16.74
CA ILE A 217 9.74 -33.85 16.37
C ILE A 217 9.14 -32.45 16.55
N GLU A 218 9.45 -31.77 17.66
CA GLU A 218 8.99 -30.40 17.90
C GLU A 218 9.46 -29.43 16.82
N ILE A 219 10.77 -29.44 16.50
CA ILE A 219 11.34 -28.61 15.44
C ILE A 219 10.68 -28.92 14.09
N SER A 220 10.47 -30.20 13.78
CA SER A 220 9.80 -30.61 12.53
C SER A 220 8.38 -30.04 12.43
N ASN A 221 7.62 -30.02 13.53
CA ASN A 221 6.28 -29.43 13.56
C ASN A 221 6.31 -27.91 13.37
N ILE A 222 7.30 -27.22 13.93
CA ILE A 222 7.50 -25.78 13.74
C ILE A 222 7.81 -25.47 12.28
N LEU A 223 8.72 -26.24 11.65
CA LEU A 223 9.06 -26.09 10.24
C LEU A 223 7.85 -26.29 9.32
N VAL A 224 6.99 -27.27 9.62
CA VAL A 224 5.73 -27.47 8.88
C VAL A 224 4.83 -26.23 8.99
N GLN A 225 4.68 -25.65 10.18
CA GLN A 225 3.87 -24.45 10.38
C GLN A 225 4.44 -23.23 9.67
N LEU A 226 5.76 -23.02 9.73
CA LEU A 226 6.43 -21.91 9.05
C LEU A 226 6.29 -22.02 7.53
N ARG A 227 6.50 -23.20 6.96
CA ARG A 227 6.35 -23.44 5.52
C ARG A 227 4.89 -23.31 5.06
N GLY A 228 3.94 -23.79 5.87
CA GLY A 228 2.52 -23.59 5.61
C GLY A 228 2.12 -22.12 5.61
N LEU A 229 2.64 -21.34 6.57
CA LEU A 229 2.43 -19.90 6.59
C LEU A 229 3.09 -19.21 5.39
N LEU A 230 4.32 -19.59 5.02
CA LEU A 230 5.02 -19.05 3.85
C LEU A 230 4.20 -19.24 2.57
N SER A 231 3.69 -20.45 2.33
CA SER A 231 2.80 -20.71 1.19
C SER A 231 1.54 -19.83 1.23
N THR A 232 0.97 -19.58 2.41
CA THR A 232 -0.20 -18.68 2.53
C THR A 232 0.17 -17.22 2.21
N VAL A 233 1.36 -16.76 2.62
CA VAL A 233 1.83 -15.40 2.33
C VAL A 233 2.01 -15.19 0.83
N GLU A 234 2.56 -16.19 0.13
CA GLU A 234 2.77 -16.17 -1.33
C GLU A 234 1.43 -16.06 -2.10
N ASP A 235 0.32 -16.55 -1.55
CA ASP A 235 -1.00 -16.57 -2.21
C ASP A 235 -1.93 -15.39 -1.85
N VAL A 236 -1.74 -14.73 -0.70
CA VAL A 236 -2.73 -13.81 -0.11
C VAL A 236 -2.48 -12.32 -0.41
N ILE A 237 -1.24 -11.94 -0.73
CA ILE A 237 -0.83 -10.53 -0.80
C ILE A 237 -0.91 -10.01 -2.24
N LEU A 238 -2.11 -10.00 -2.80
CA LEU A 238 -2.42 -9.28 -4.03
C LEU A 238 -3.66 -8.43 -3.80
N ILE A 239 -3.60 -7.13 -4.12
CA ILE A 239 -4.79 -6.29 -4.06
C ILE A 239 -5.67 -6.62 -5.26
N ASP A 240 -6.94 -6.97 -5.00
CA ASP A 240 -7.93 -7.13 -6.07
C ASP A 240 -8.22 -5.78 -6.72
N THR A 241 -7.74 -5.59 -7.94
CA THR A 241 -7.91 -4.36 -8.73
C THR A 241 -9.03 -4.46 -9.76
N SER A 242 -9.76 -5.59 -9.80
CA SER A 242 -10.77 -5.88 -10.84
C SER A 242 -11.97 -4.92 -10.86
N ARG A 243 -12.15 -4.14 -9.78
CA ARG A 243 -13.23 -3.16 -9.63
C ARG A 243 -12.81 -1.72 -9.95
N PHE A 244 -11.55 -1.48 -10.31
CA PHE A 244 -11.10 -0.15 -10.71
C PHE A 244 -11.45 0.12 -12.16
N ASN A 245 -11.97 1.32 -12.43
CA ASN A 245 -12.39 1.76 -13.76
C ASN A 245 -11.25 2.36 -14.57
N PHE A 246 -10.05 2.44 -14.01
CA PHE A 246 -8.84 2.89 -14.67
C PHE A 246 -7.86 1.72 -14.85
N GLU A 247 -7.24 1.66 -16.03
CA GLU A 247 -6.39 0.54 -16.43
C GLU A 247 -5.07 0.48 -15.66
N ILE A 248 -4.36 -0.65 -15.72
CA ILE A 248 -2.98 -0.72 -15.23
C ILE A 248 -2.11 0.11 -16.19
N PRO A 249 -1.33 1.11 -15.71
CA PRO A 249 -0.48 1.89 -16.59
C PRO A 249 0.57 1.01 -17.28
N ASP A 250 0.95 1.38 -18.51
CA ASP A 250 2.10 0.78 -19.19
C ASP A 250 3.38 1.05 -18.39
N LEU A 251 4.30 0.08 -18.38
CA LEU A 251 5.59 0.26 -17.72
C LEU A 251 6.31 1.47 -18.32
N PRO A 252 6.89 2.37 -17.49
CA PRO A 252 7.63 3.52 -17.98
C PRO A 252 8.72 3.11 -18.96
N SER A 253 8.88 3.92 -20.01
CA SER A 253 9.91 3.75 -21.03
C SER A 253 11.27 4.04 -20.38
N LYS A 254 12.08 3.01 -20.12
CA LYS A 254 13.43 3.18 -19.56
C LYS A 254 14.36 4.00 -20.45
#